data_AF-A0A537YS72-F1
#
_entry.id   AF-A0A537YS72-F1
#
_cell.length_a   1.000
_cell.length_b   1.000
_cell.length_c   1.000
_cell.angle_alpha   90.00
_cell.angle_beta   90.00
_cell.angle_gamma   90.00
#
_symmetry.space_group_name_H-M   'P 1'
#
loop_
_entity.id
_entity.type
_entity.pdbx_description
1 polymer ?
#
loop_
_entity_poly.entity_id
_entity_poly.type
_entity_poly.pdbx_seq_one_letter_code
_entity_poly.pdbx_strand_id
1 'polypeptide(L)'
;MERELFEHYLTDESRRGPVVDGAFTGAAGGAACGDLSRVSFLVAGGRLEKVTFDAEGCGATKAATAAVAEMIDGAPVLDAALIDIDTVDTAIGGLTPAKRHAAQLATDALHRALQGVASSNLNLVADRVGGRGLPEEPPQNSRRREASPSRRVAVAMSGGVDSAVAALLAREEGAEVVGITVKLWTDPETDGAKACCSPEAVLGARALAHQLGIPHFTLDLEEDVRRRVVDRFIGGYTEGTTPNPCILCNGEVRLAAMIDLAERVGAERLLTGHYARIVEDGDGPLLAAAADKAKDQSYMLAALPPELLGRLGFPLTELTKPEVREIAARHGLAVARKAESQDLCFLAGQGKRGFLRRHGGLRERDGAIVDSAGRTLGRHRGHHDFTVGQRRGIGVAAPEALYVLATDATANTVTVGTRAELEKRSVRVRDVVLHRDGSAVDAVKLRYRSRALPATVSAAGKGRHPSLDVDLGEAFPGVAPGQTAVLMAGEQIVGHGTIAA
;
A
#
# COMPACT_ATOMS: atom_id res chain seq x y z
N MET A 1 30.97 16.92 -17.32
CA MET A 1 30.25 18.03 -17.94
C MET A 1 30.72 18.26 -19.36
N GLU A 2 30.06 17.60 -20.29
CA GLU A 2 30.15 17.90 -21.73
C GLU A 2 29.41 19.21 -21.99
N ARG A 3 30.19 20.25 -22.28
CA ARG A 3 29.69 21.63 -22.27
C ARG A 3 28.68 21.91 -23.39
N GLU A 4 28.84 21.25 -24.53
CA GLU A 4 27.96 21.42 -25.70
C GLU A 4 26.54 20.90 -25.43
N LEU A 5 26.40 19.73 -24.81
CA LEU A 5 25.10 19.17 -24.41
C LEU A 5 24.41 20.08 -23.38
N PHE A 6 25.15 20.60 -22.42
CA PHE A 6 24.62 21.52 -21.42
C PHE A 6 24.13 22.84 -22.05
N GLU A 7 24.93 23.43 -22.94
CA GLU A 7 24.59 24.68 -23.63
C GLU A 7 23.39 24.51 -24.59
N HIS A 8 23.26 23.35 -25.23
CA HIS A 8 22.10 22.99 -26.04
C HIS A 8 20.80 23.11 -25.23
N TYR A 9 20.68 22.38 -24.12
CA TYR A 9 19.47 22.40 -23.30
C TYR A 9 19.27 23.70 -22.51
N LEU A 10 20.35 24.40 -22.14
CA LEU A 10 20.25 25.69 -21.47
C LEU A 10 19.55 26.74 -22.33
N THR A 11 19.66 26.61 -23.66
CA THR A 11 19.12 27.55 -24.64
C THR A 11 17.90 27.00 -25.40
N ASP A 12 17.46 25.77 -25.09
CA ASP A 12 16.27 25.18 -25.69
C ASP A 12 15.00 25.87 -25.17
N GLU A 13 14.33 26.59 -26.07
CA GLU A 13 13.05 27.24 -25.81
C GLU A 13 11.91 26.58 -26.64
N SER A 14 12.20 25.51 -27.40
CA SER A 14 11.26 24.91 -28.36
C SER A 14 9.97 24.36 -27.70
N ARG A 15 10.10 23.87 -26.46
CA ARG A 15 9.01 23.34 -25.64
C ARG A 15 8.71 24.19 -24.41
N ARG A 16 9.34 25.36 -24.29
CA ARG A 16 9.12 26.22 -23.15
C ARG A 16 7.79 26.96 -23.32
N GLY A 17 6.93 26.88 -22.31
CA GLY A 17 5.62 27.49 -22.45
C GLY A 17 4.68 27.28 -21.26
N PRO A 18 3.48 27.86 -21.36
CA PRO A 18 2.45 27.65 -20.35
C PRO A 18 1.99 26.19 -20.33
N VAL A 19 1.28 25.85 -19.25
CA VAL A 19 0.55 24.58 -19.15
C VAL A 19 -0.52 24.56 -20.25
N VAL A 20 -0.60 23.47 -20.98
CA VAL A 20 -1.66 23.22 -21.96
C VAL A 20 -2.92 22.76 -21.23
N ASP A 21 -4.10 23.19 -21.70
CA ASP A 21 -5.36 22.75 -21.09
C ASP A 21 -5.52 21.22 -21.13
N GLY A 22 -5.99 20.64 -20.03
CA GLY A 22 -6.08 19.20 -19.83
C GLY A 22 -4.75 18.45 -19.64
N ALA A 23 -3.60 19.14 -19.60
CA ALA A 23 -2.30 18.50 -19.38
C ALA A 23 -2.12 17.99 -17.95
N PHE A 24 -1.52 16.81 -17.84
CA PHE A 24 -0.94 16.35 -16.59
C PHE A 24 0.30 17.19 -16.32
N THR A 25 0.33 17.83 -15.15
CA THR A 25 1.38 18.78 -14.79
C THR A 25 1.99 18.41 -13.46
N GLY A 26 3.31 18.39 -13.40
CA GLY A 26 4.06 18.20 -12.18
C GLY A 26 5.09 19.31 -12.02
N ALA A 27 5.27 19.75 -10.78
CA ALA A 27 6.25 20.77 -10.44
C ALA A 27 7.03 20.37 -9.19
N ALA A 28 8.31 20.70 -9.11
CA ALA A 28 9.19 20.45 -7.97
C ALA A 28 10.14 21.63 -7.74
N GLY A 29 10.32 22.05 -6.49
CA GLY A 29 11.18 23.18 -6.13
C GLY A 29 10.67 24.04 -4.98
N GLY A 30 11.26 25.23 -4.79
CA GLY A 30 10.74 26.32 -3.97
C GLY A 30 11.24 26.44 -2.52
N ALA A 31 11.70 25.35 -1.86
CA ALA A 31 11.97 25.40 -0.41
C ALA A 31 13.46 25.53 0.00
N ALA A 32 14.40 25.02 -0.80
CA ALA A 32 15.82 24.92 -0.39
C ALA A 32 16.78 25.82 -1.17
N CYS A 33 16.58 25.96 -2.48
CA CYS A 33 17.46 26.74 -3.37
C CYS A 33 16.72 27.84 -4.15
N GLY A 34 15.39 27.89 -4.06
CA GLY A 34 14.54 28.79 -4.85
C GLY A 34 14.31 28.35 -6.30
N ASP A 35 15.03 27.33 -6.79
CA ASP A 35 14.81 26.77 -8.12
C ASP A 35 13.46 26.04 -8.20
N LEU A 36 12.87 26.04 -9.40
CA LEU A 36 11.60 25.39 -9.73
C LEU A 36 11.70 24.72 -11.09
N SER A 37 11.23 23.48 -11.19
CA SER A 37 11.03 22.76 -12.44
C SER A 37 9.54 22.43 -12.58
N ARG A 38 8.98 22.63 -13.78
CA ARG A 38 7.63 22.22 -14.15
C ARG A 38 7.66 21.50 -15.49
N VAL A 39 6.97 20.37 -15.56
CA VAL A 39 6.79 19.56 -16.78
C VAL A 39 5.31 19.29 -16.94
N SER A 40 4.80 19.45 -18.16
CA SER A 40 3.40 19.25 -18.50
C SER A 40 3.27 18.48 -19.82
N PHE A 41 2.28 17.60 -19.94
CA PHE A 41 2.01 16.87 -21.18
C PHE A 41 0.58 16.32 -21.22
N LEU A 42 0.11 16.00 -22.43
CA LEU A 42 -1.09 15.19 -22.65
C LEU A 42 -0.69 13.72 -22.82
N VAL A 43 -1.66 12.83 -22.65
CA VAL A 43 -1.48 11.38 -22.91
C VAL A 43 -2.49 10.95 -23.97
N ALA A 44 -2.00 10.38 -25.07
CA ALA A 44 -2.82 9.84 -26.15
C ALA A 44 -2.21 8.53 -26.66
N GLY A 45 -3.02 7.48 -26.81
CA GLY A 45 -2.57 6.18 -27.30
C GLY A 45 -1.37 5.59 -26.53
N GLY A 46 -1.33 5.80 -25.20
CA GLY A 46 -0.22 5.36 -24.33
C GLY A 46 1.12 6.09 -24.54
N ARG A 47 1.11 7.24 -25.23
CA ARG A 47 2.27 8.10 -25.48
C ARG A 47 2.05 9.51 -24.92
N LEU A 48 3.15 10.19 -24.64
CA LEU A 48 3.16 11.56 -24.15
C LEU A 48 3.20 12.53 -25.33
N GLU A 49 2.26 13.47 -25.38
CA GLU A 49 2.10 14.44 -26.47
C GLU A 49 2.01 15.88 -25.93
N LYS A 50 2.28 16.86 -26.80
CA LYS A 50 2.22 18.30 -26.48
C LYS A 50 2.98 18.64 -25.19
N VAL A 51 4.21 18.15 -25.10
CA VAL A 51 5.05 18.34 -23.93
C VAL A 51 5.46 19.80 -23.84
N THR A 52 5.25 20.39 -22.66
CA THR A 52 5.77 21.72 -22.33
C THR A 52 6.53 21.68 -21.01
N PHE A 53 7.46 22.61 -20.86
CA PHE A 53 8.17 22.81 -19.60
C PHE A 53 8.29 24.29 -19.23
N ASP A 54 8.57 24.51 -17.96
CA ASP A 54 9.01 25.79 -17.44
C ASP A 54 9.97 25.59 -16.28
N ALA A 55 10.91 26.51 -16.12
CA ALA A 55 11.93 26.40 -15.09
C ALA A 55 12.41 27.78 -14.62
N GLU A 56 12.51 27.93 -13.31
CA GLU A 56 13.04 29.11 -12.64
C GLU A 56 14.27 28.73 -11.82
N GLY A 57 15.20 29.68 -11.65
CA GLY A 57 16.42 29.46 -10.90
C GLY A 57 17.66 29.21 -11.78
N CYS A 58 18.56 28.35 -11.32
CA CYS A 58 19.88 28.22 -11.93
C CYS A 58 19.87 27.56 -13.33
N GLY A 59 20.91 27.83 -14.13
CA GLY A 59 21.03 27.29 -15.49
C GLY A 59 20.98 25.76 -15.56
N ALA A 60 21.48 25.06 -14.53
CA ALA A 60 21.39 23.61 -14.48
C ALA A 60 19.95 23.12 -14.37
N THR A 61 19.10 23.82 -13.61
CA THR A 61 17.67 23.48 -13.47
C THR A 61 16.94 23.71 -14.79
N LYS A 62 17.25 24.80 -15.49
CA LYS A 62 16.68 25.07 -16.83
C LYS A 62 17.06 23.97 -17.83
N ALA A 63 18.36 23.67 -17.94
CA ALA A 63 18.85 22.64 -18.84
C ALA A 63 18.28 21.25 -18.51
N ALA A 64 18.28 20.85 -17.24
CA ALA A 64 17.74 19.55 -16.82
C ALA A 64 16.23 19.42 -17.12
N THR A 65 15.46 20.49 -16.93
CA THR A 65 14.01 20.48 -17.18
C THR A 65 13.72 20.44 -18.69
N ALA A 66 14.48 21.18 -19.50
CA ALA A 66 14.39 21.13 -20.96
C ALA A 66 14.74 19.72 -21.48
N ALA A 67 15.80 19.10 -20.96
CA ALA A 67 16.20 17.75 -21.34
C ALA A 67 15.11 16.71 -21.04
N VAL A 68 14.49 16.79 -19.87
CA VAL A 68 13.33 15.94 -19.55
C VAL A 68 12.19 16.14 -20.55
N ALA A 69 11.88 17.39 -20.91
CA ALA A 69 10.81 17.69 -21.85
C ALA A 69 11.08 17.12 -23.25
N GLU A 70 12.33 17.16 -23.72
CA GLU A 70 12.72 16.53 -24.98
C GLU A 70 12.63 15.00 -24.90
N MET A 71 13.18 14.37 -23.85
CA MET A 71 13.19 12.91 -23.70
C MET A 71 11.80 12.28 -23.76
N ILE A 72 10.80 12.97 -23.19
CA ILE A 72 9.46 12.43 -23.05
C ILE A 72 8.55 12.76 -24.24
N ASP A 73 8.97 13.64 -25.16
CA ASP A 73 8.15 14.04 -26.30
C ASP A 73 7.93 12.88 -27.28
N GLY A 74 6.68 12.42 -27.38
CA GLY A 74 6.30 11.24 -28.16
C GLY A 74 6.65 9.90 -27.51
N ALA A 75 7.28 9.90 -26.34
CA ALA A 75 7.70 8.67 -25.65
C ALA A 75 6.50 7.87 -25.12
N PRO A 76 6.58 6.52 -25.08
CA PRO A 76 5.65 5.70 -24.32
C PRO A 76 5.64 6.09 -22.83
N VAL A 77 4.46 6.03 -22.20
CA VAL A 77 4.30 6.37 -20.77
C VAL A 77 5.22 5.54 -19.87
N LEU A 78 5.44 4.26 -20.20
CA LEU A 78 6.33 3.37 -19.44
C LEU A 78 7.81 3.77 -19.57
N ASP A 79 8.23 4.24 -20.73
CA ASP A 79 9.62 4.67 -20.96
C ASP A 79 9.89 5.98 -20.19
N ALA A 80 8.94 6.90 -20.16
CA ALA A 80 9.03 8.10 -19.33
C ALA A 80 9.11 7.75 -17.83
N ALA A 81 8.44 6.69 -17.38
CA ALA A 81 8.48 6.23 -15.99
C ALA A 81 9.83 5.58 -15.59
N LEU A 82 10.70 5.27 -16.55
CA LEU A 82 12.08 4.81 -16.31
C LEU A 82 13.07 5.96 -16.05
N ILE A 83 12.74 7.18 -16.45
CA ILE A 83 13.66 8.31 -16.36
C ILE A 83 13.98 8.58 -14.88
N ASP A 84 15.24 8.42 -14.55
CA ASP A 84 15.81 8.65 -13.22
C ASP A 84 16.77 9.84 -13.24
N ILE A 85 17.31 10.16 -12.06
CA ILE A 85 18.20 11.31 -11.87
C ILE A 85 19.48 11.15 -12.71
N ASP A 86 20.02 9.93 -12.78
CA ASP A 86 21.26 9.64 -13.52
C ASP A 86 21.07 9.76 -15.03
N THR A 87 19.90 9.38 -15.54
CA THR A 87 19.50 9.55 -16.95
C THR A 87 19.47 11.03 -17.32
N VAL A 88 18.82 11.87 -16.51
CA VAL A 88 18.77 13.32 -16.73
C VAL A 88 20.15 13.96 -16.60
N ASP A 89 20.92 13.58 -15.58
CA ASP A 89 22.28 14.06 -15.33
C ASP A 89 23.20 13.77 -16.53
N THR A 90 23.16 12.53 -17.03
CA THR A 90 23.95 12.08 -18.18
C THR A 90 23.55 12.81 -19.46
N ALA A 91 22.26 13.01 -19.70
CA ALA A 91 21.78 13.63 -20.94
C ALA A 91 22.23 15.08 -21.12
N ILE A 92 22.44 15.82 -20.03
CA ILE A 92 22.94 17.21 -20.07
C ILE A 92 24.47 17.28 -19.93
N GLY A 93 25.16 16.16 -20.16
CA GLY A 93 26.63 16.07 -20.18
C GLY A 93 27.28 15.79 -18.82
N GLY A 94 26.51 15.47 -17.78
CA GLY A 94 26.98 15.18 -16.43
C GLY A 94 27.30 16.43 -15.61
N LEU A 95 26.44 16.74 -14.65
CA LEU A 95 26.54 17.82 -13.69
C LEU A 95 27.62 17.57 -12.64
N THR A 96 28.06 18.66 -12.01
CA THR A 96 28.88 18.54 -10.80
C THR A 96 28.01 18.06 -9.62
N PRO A 97 28.61 17.42 -8.58
CA PRO A 97 27.85 16.99 -7.41
C PRO A 97 27.02 18.09 -6.75
N ALA A 98 27.53 19.34 -6.75
CA ALA A 98 26.82 20.50 -6.21
C ALA A 98 25.59 20.94 -7.02
N LYS A 99 25.49 20.52 -8.30
CA LYS A 99 24.38 20.87 -9.20
C LYS A 99 23.44 19.72 -9.50
N ARG A 100 23.76 18.48 -9.09
CA ARG A 100 22.94 17.29 -9.31
C ARG A 100 21.49 17.40 -8.79
N HIS A 101 21.25 18.28 -7.80
CA HIS A 101 19.89 18.62 -7.38
C HIS A 101 18.99 19.14 -8.52
N ALA A 102 19.54 19.79 -9.55
CA ALA A 102 18.79 20.22 -10.73
C ALA A 102 18.15 19.03 -11.48
N ALA A 103 18.91 17.96 -11.70
CA ALA A 103 18.41 16.73 -12.29
C ALA A 103 17.32 16.07 -11.41
N GLN A 104 17.50 16.13 -10.08
CA GLN A 104 16.49 15.69 -9.13
C GLN A 104 15.18 16.47 -9.27
N LEU A 105 15.23 17.81 -9.34
CA LEU A 105 14.02 18.65 -9.50
C LEU A 105 13.28 18.34 -10.81
N ALA A 106 14.00 18.23 -11.92
CA ALA A 106 13.40 17.90 -13.22
C ALA A 106 12.75 16.50 -13.19
N THR A 107 13.44 15.51 -12.62
CA THR A 107 12.92 14.15 -12.43
C THR A 107 11.67 14.15 -11.54
N ASP A 108 11.69 14.90 -10.43
CA ASP A 108 10.54 15.01 -9.54
C ASP A 108 9.33 15.68 -10.19
N ALA A 109 9.56 16.70 -11.01
CA ALA A 109 8.50 17.34 -11.79
C ALA A 109 7.84 16.34 -12.76
N LEU A 110 8.63 15.57 -13.51
CA LEU A 110 8.12 14.51 -14.39
C LEU A 110 7.28 13.48 -13.62
N HIS A 111 7.83 12.92 -12.54
CA HIS A 111 7.16 11.85 -11.80
C HIS A 111 5.92 12.32 -11.04
N ARG A 112 5.84 13.62 -10.68
CA ARG A 112 4.60 14.24 -10.18
C ARG A 112 3.55 14.39 -11.28
N ALA A 113 3.94 14.68 -12.52
CA ALA A 113 3.01 14.67 -13.65
C ALA A 113 2.49 13.25 -13.92
N LEU A 114 3.38 12.25 -13.92
CA LEU A 114 3.03 10.83 -14.08
C LEU A 114 2.15 10.30 -12.93
N GLN A 115 2.24 10.84 -11.73
CA GLN A 115 1.29 10.54 -10.64
C GLN A 115 -0.15 10.93 -11.03
N GLY A 116 -0.33 12.07 -11.70
CA GLY A 116 -1.62 12.46 -12.27
C GLY A 116 -2.13 11.47 -13.32
N VAL A 117 -1.23 10.98 -14.18
CA VAL A 117 -1.55 9.93 -15.17
C VAL A 117 -1.97 8.63 -14.50
N ALA A 118 -1.22 8.19 -13.49
CA ALA A 118 -1.52 6.98 -12.72
C ALA A 118 -2.89 7.06 -12.03
N SER A 119 -3.31 8.26 -11.63
CA SER A 119 -4.60 8.52 -10.98
C SER A 119 -5.75 8.77 -11.96
N SER A 120 -5.48 8.78 -13.28
CA SER A 120 -6.50 8.89 -14.33
C SER A 120 -7.09 7.53 -14.70
N ASN A 121 -8.07 7.51 -15.62
CA ASN A 121 -8.65 6.27 -16.17
C ASN A 121 -8.07 5.91 -17.56
N LEU A 122 -6.94 6.52 -17.95
CA LEU A 122 -6.35 6.32 -19.27
C LEU A 122 -5.65 4.95 -19.38
N ASN A 123 -5.78 4.30 -20.55
CA ASN A 123 -4.94 3.16 -20.91
C ASN A 123 -3.52 3.67 -21.22
N LEU A 124 -2.52 3.07 -20.57
CA LEU A 124 -1.12 3.52 -20.61
C LEU A 124 -0.24 2.63 -21.49
N VAL A 125 -0.81 1.57 -22.05
CA VAL A 125 -0.12 0.74 -23.05
C VAL A 125 -0.16 1.47 -24.39
N ALA A 126 1.02 1.69 -24.98
CA ALA A 126 1.09 2.26 -26.31
C ALA A 126 0.44 1.33 -27.34
N ASP A 127 -0.43 1.87 -28.18
CA ASP A 127 -1.03 1.10 -29.27
C ASP A 127 0.10 0.52 -30.15
N ARG A 128 0.05 -0.79 -30.41
CA ARG A 128 0.90 -1.37 -31.46
C ARG A 128 0.47 -0.69 -32.75
N VAL A 129 1.31 0.19 -33.28
CA VAL A 129 1.06 0.89 -34.55
C VAL A 129 0.65 -0.14 -35.59
N GLY A 130 -0.65 -0.17 -35.92
CA GLY A 130 -1.18 -0.90 -37.05
C GLY A 130 -0.50 -0.37 -38.31
N GLY A 131 0.13 -1.27 -39.06
CA GLY A 131 0.84 -0.93 -40.29
C GLY A 131 -0.03 -0.12 -41.24
N ARG A 132 0.43 1.08 -41.60
CA ARG A 132 0.05 1.67 -42.88
C ARG A 132 0.73 0.84 -43.96
N GLY A 133 -0.07 0.23 -44.83
CA GLY A 133 0.39 -0.70 -45.85
C GLY A 133 1.36 -0.09 -46.85
N LEU A 134 2.28 -0.94 -47.33
CA LEU A 134 2.94 -0.94 -48.63
C LEU A 134 3.49 -2.38 -48.88
N PRO A 135 3.74 -2.78 -50.14
CA PRO A 135 3.46 -4.13 -50.65
C PRO A 135 4.59 -5.17 -50.55
N GLU A 136 4.16 -6.43 -50.65
CA GLU A 136 4.82 -7.70 -51.07
C GLU A 136 6.31 -7.97 -50.75
N GLU A 137 6.48 -9.02 -49.93
CA GLU A 137 7.59 -9.96 -49.69
C GLU A 137 9.06 -9.50 -49.56
N PRO A 138 9.74 -9.82 -48.45
CA PRO A 138 11.20 -9.85 -48.38
C PRO A 138 11.77 -11.28 -48.59
N PRO A 139 12.96 -11.43 -49.22
CA PRO A 139 13.65 -12.71 -49.27
C PRO A 139 14.27 -13.07 -47.92
N GLN A 140 14.26 -14.36 -47.65
CA GLN A 140 14.64 -15.05 -46.41
C GLN A 140 16.13 -14.93 -46.10
N ASN A 141 16.50 -14.33 -44.95
CA ASN A 141 17.42 -14.89 -43.96
C ASN A 141 17.79 -13.87 -42.86
N SER A 142 17.19 -14.01 -41.69
CA SER A 142 17.93 -14.01 -40.42
C SER A 142 16.95 -14.46 -39.33
N ARG A 143 17.30 -15.52 -38.61
CA ARG A 143 16.53 -16.01 -37.46
C ARG A 143 16.64 -15.00 -36.32
N ARG A 144 15.94 -13.87 -36.39
CA ARG A 144 15.47 -13.21 -35.17
C ARG A 144 14.40 -14.14 -34.60
N ARG A 145 14.72 -14.81 -33.49
CA ARG A 145 13.68 -15.36 -32.63
C ARG A 145 12.73 -14.21 -32.32
N GLU A 146 11.53 -14.23 -32.88
CA GLU A 146 10.43 -13.42 -32.39
C GLU A 146 10.29 -13.77 -30.91
N ALA A 147 10.69 -12.86 -30.03
CA ALA A 147 10.52 -13.02 -28.61
C ALA A 147 9.01 -13.15 -28.37
N SER A 148 8.58 -14.27 -27.78
CA SER A 148 7.27 -14.35 -27.14
C SER A 148 7.08 -13.10 -26.28
N PRO A 149 5.93 -12.41 -26.33
CA PRO A 149 5.76 -11.17 -25.58
C PRO A 149 6.08 -11.46 -24.10
N SER A 150 7.07 -10.74 -23.57
CA SER A 150 7.44 -10.83 -22.16
C SER A 150 6.20 -10.60 -21.31
N ARG A 151 5.86 -11.56 -20.45
CA ARG A 151 4.73 -11.43 -19.53
C ARG A 151 4.98 -10.22 -18.64
N ARG A 152 4.12 -9.20 -18.71
CA ARG A 152 4.24 -8.01 -17.86
C ARG A 152 3.54 -8.23 -16.52
N VAL A 153 4.19 -7.84 -15.44
CA VAL A 153 3.65 -7.87 -14.07
C VAL A 153 3.88 -6.54 -13.38
N ALA A 154 2.92 -6.11 -12.56
CA ALA A 154 3.09 -4.97 -11.68
C ALA A 154 3.56 -5.47 -10.31
N VAL A 155 4.39 -4.71 -9.62
CA VAL A 155 4.84 -5.03 -8.26
C VAL A 155 4.50 -3.89 -7.32
N ALA A 156 3.82 -4.20 -6.23
CA ALA A 156 3.56 -3.25 -5.15
C ALA A 156 4.84 -2.94 -4.37
N MET A 157 5.43 -1.77 -4.60
CA MET A 157 6.71 -1.35 -4.01
C MET A 157 6.50 -0.40 -2.83
N SER A 158 6.75 -0.88 -1.61
CA SER A 158 6.67 -0.09 -0.38
C SER A 158 8.01 0.55 0.04
N GLY A 159 9.07 0.36 -0.75
CA GLY A 159 10.44 0.72 -0.37
C GLY A 159 11.01 -0.13 0.77
N GLY A 160 10.39 -1.29 1.05
CA GLY A 160 10.86 -2.32 1.96
C GLY A 160 11.53 -3.50 1.23
N VAL A 161 12.22 -4.35 2.00
CA VAL A 161 12.95 -5.51 1.48
C VAL A 161 12.04 -6.50 0.75
N ASP A 162 10.83 -6.74 1.26
CA ASP A 162 9.92 -7.76 0.72
C ASP A 162 9.46 -7.42 -0.71
N SER A 163 8.99 -6.20 -0.93
CA SER A 163 8.58 -5.77 -2.26
C SER A 163 9.73 -5.70 -3.26
N ALA A 164 10.95 -5.40 -2.78
CA ALA A 164 12.13 -5.35 -3.62
C ALA A 164 12.53 -6.75 -4.11
N VAL A 165 12.52 -7.73 -3.20
CA VAL A 165 12.78 -9.13 -3.54
C VAL A 165 11.68 -9.70 -4.42
N ALA A 166 10.41 -9.36 -4.18
CA ALA A 166 9.32 -9.75 -5.07
C ALA A 166 9.52 -9.23 -6.51
N ALA A 167 10.01 -8.00 -6.68
CA ALA A 167 10.35 -7.45 -7.99
C ALA A 167 11.56 -8.16 -8.63
N LEU A 168 12.59 -8.47 -7.85
CA LEU A 168 13.75 -9.22 -8.32
C LEU A 168 13.37 -10.61 -8.82
N LEU A 169 12.62 -11.38 -8.03
CA LEU A 169 12.19 -12.73 -8.40
C LEU A 169 11.38 -12.72 -9.71
N ALA A 170 10.46 -11.76 -9.87
CA ALA A 170 9.70 -11.61 -11.10
C ALA A 170 10.59 -11.32 -12.33
N ARG A 171 11.65 -10.52 -12.16
CA ARG A 171 12.63 -10.26 -13.23
C ARG A 171 13.48 -11.48 -13.55
N GLU A 172 13.89 -12.25 -12.53
CA GLU A 172 14.63 -13.51 -12.71
C GLU A 172 13.79 -14.55 -13.48
N GLU A 173 12.46 -14.53 -13.32
CA GLU A 173 11.51 -15.32 -14.10
C GLU A 173 11.31 -14.80 -15.55
N GLY A 174 11.97 -13.70 -15.92
CA GLY A 174 11.90 -13.11 -17.26
C GLY A 174 10.68 -12.20 -17.48
N ALA A 175 9.98 -11.80 -16.43
CA ALA A 175 8.85 -10.88 -16.55
C ALA A 175 9.31 -9.43 -16.79
N GLU A 176 8.51 -8.68 -17.56
CA GLU A 176 8.64 -7.23 -17.63
C GLU A 176 7.95 -6.63 -16.39
N VAL A 177 8.71 -5.98 -15.51
CA VAL A 177 8.19 -5.51 -14.22
C VAL A 177 7.88 -4.03 -14.28
N VAL A 178 6.73 -3.63 -13.74
CA VAL A 178 6.36 -2.23 -13.47
C VAL A 178 6.18 -2.04 -11.96
N GLY A 179 6.86 -1.07 -11.37
CA GLY A 179 6.75 -0.75 -9.95
C GLY A 179 5.58 0.20 -9.68
N ILE A 180 4.77 -0.10 -8.67
CA ILE A 180 3.70 0.79 -8.21
C ILE A 180 3.86 1.07 -6.73
N THR A 181 3.97 2.33 -6.35
CA THR A 181 3.92 2.78 -4.96
C THR A 181 2.65 3.56 -4.70
N VAL A 182 2.06 3.40 -3.52
CA VAL A 182 0.86 4.12 -3.09
C VAL A 182 1.21 5.16 -2.04
N LYS A 183 0.66 6.36 -2.20
CA LYS A 183 0.65 7.40 -1.18
C LYS A 183 -0.69 7.33 -0.46
N LEU A 184 -0.67 6.95 0.81
CA LEU A 184 -1.89 6.62 1.57
C LEU A 184 -2.29 7.71 2.56
N TRP A 185 -1.32 8.45 3.10
CA TRP A 185 -1.59 9.50 4.07
C TRP A 185 -0.38 10.41 4.23
N THR A 186 -0.60 11.72 4.17
CA THR A 186 0.38 12.74 4.55
C THR A 186 -0.23 13.62 5.65
N ASP A 187 0.41 13.67 6.81
CA ASP A 187 0.11 14.65 7.86
C ASP A 187 1.29 15.62 7.96
N PRO A 188 1.12 16.90 7.53
CA PRO A 188 2.19 17.90 7.52
C PRO A 188 2.86 18.13 8.87
N GLU A 189 2.18 17.82 9.98
CA GLU A 189 2.71 17.99 11.34
C GLU A 189 3.41 16.72 11.88
N THR A 190 3.66 15.74 11.02
CA THR A 190 4.28 14.46 11.40
C THR A 190 5.60 14.21 10.72
N ASP A 191 6.42 13.40 11.36
CA ASP A 191 7.65 12.90 10.78
C ASP A 191 7.31 11.85 9.71
N GLY A 192 7.12 12.31 8.48
CA GLY A 192 6.82 11.49 7.32
C GLY A 192 7.77 10.30 7.20
N ALA A 193 9.05 10.44 7.54
CA ALA A 193 10.02 9.36 7.43
C ALA A 193 9.66 8.08 8.21
N LYS A 194 8.75 8.15 9.19
CA LYS A 194 8.27 7.00 9.98
C LYS A 194 7.10 6.23 9.35
N ALA A 195 6.43 6.79 8.34
CA ALA A 195 5.38 6.11 7.59
C ALA A 195 5.96 5.39 6.35
N CYS A 196 5.45 4.19 6.03
CA CYS A 196 5.89 3.45 4.83
C CYS A 196 5.39 4.03 3.50
N CYS A 197 4.53 5.04 3.56
CA CYS A 197 3.90 5.72 2.41
C CYS A 197 4.11 7.23 2.42
N SER A 198 5.11 7.71 3.16
CA SER A 198 5.47 9.12 3.19
C SER A 198 6.13 9.59 1.91
N PRO A 199 6.24 10.92 1.70
CA PRO A 199 7.01 11.46 0.59
C PRO A 199 8.41 10.84 0.47
N GLU A 200 9.14 10.68 1.57
CA GLU A 200 10.48 10.07 1.58
C GLU A 200 10.43 8.57 1.23
N ALA A 201 9.42 7.85 1.71
CA ALA A 201 9.26 6.43 1.40
C ALA A 201 8.89 6.21 -0.08
N VAL A 202 8.06 7.09 -0.66
CA VAL A 202 7.70 7.09 -2.09
C VAL A 202 8.93 7.34 -2.94
N LEU A 203 9.72 8.36 -2.61
CA LEU A 203 10.97 8.67 -3.31
C LEU A 203 11.97 7.52 -3.20
N GLY A 204 12.10 6.90 -2.03
CA GLY A 204 12.96 5.75 -1.81
C GLY A 204 12.50 4.50 -2.59
N ALA A 205 11.20 4.27 -2.71
CA ALA A 205 10.65 3.18 -3.52
C ALA A 205 10.88 3.40 -5.02
N ARG A 206 10.71 4.65 -5.50
CA ARG A 206 11.03 5.03 -6.88
C ARG A 206 12.51 4.83 -7.20
N ALA A 207 13.40 5.35 -6.34
CA ALA A 207 14.84 5.19 -6.51
C ALA A 207 15.27 3.71 -6.55
N LEU A 208 14.64 2.88 -5.71
CA LEU A 208 14.88 1.44 -5.71
C LEU A 208 14.38 0.77 -6.99
N ALA A 209 13.23 1.18 -7.53
CA ALA A 209 12.74 0.69 -8.81
C ALA A 209 13.70 1.05 -9.96
N HIS A 210 14.15 2.31 -10.01
CA HIS A 210 15.10 2.78 -11.01
C HIS A 210 16.46 2.09 -10.93
N GLN A 211 16.97 1.83 -9.71
CA GLN A 211 18.18 1.01 -9.53
C GLN A 211 18.03 -0.41 -10.12
N LEU A 212 16.80 -0.92 -10.17
CA LEU A 212 16.47 -2.22 -10.76
C LEU A 212 16.12 -2.13 -12.26
N GLY A 213 16.16 -0.94 -12.86
CA GLY A 213 15.73 -0.71 -14.25
C GLY A 213 14.23 -0.94 -14.45
N ILE A 214 13.41 -0.62 -13.44
CA ILE A 214 11.96 -0.84 -13.43
C ILE A 214 11.24 0.51 -13.58
N PRO A 215 10.31 0.67 -14.55
CA PRO A 215 9.44 1.84 -14.62
C PRO A 215 8.60 1.95 -13.35
N HIS A 216 8.44 3.16 -12.82
CA HIS A 216 7.77 3.37 -11.54
C HIS A 216 6.62 4.36 -11.64
N PHE A 217 5.49 4.01 -11.03
CA PHE A 217 4.35 4.90 -10.82
C PHE A 217 4.09 5.12 -9.34
N THR A 218 3.69 6.34 -9.01
CA THR A 218 3.08 6.66 -7.72
C THR A 218 1.59 6.86 -7.93
N LEU A 219 0.76 6.20 -7.12
CA LEU A 219 -0.68 6.37 -7.07
C LEU A 219 -1.06 7.13 -5.80
N ASP A 220 -1.76 8.26 -5.94
CA ASP A 220 -2.26 9.01 -4.78
C ASP A 220 -3.63 8.47 -4.35
N LEU A 221 -3.71 7.96 -3.12
CA LEU A 221 -4.94 7.42 -2.54
C LEU A 221 -5.28 8.12 -1.22
N GLU A 222 -4.68 9.27 -0.92
CA GLU A 222 -4.84 9.92 0.39
C GLU A 222 -6.29 10.22 0.73
N GLU A 223 -7.06 10.72 -0.25
CA GLU A 223 -8.45 11.09 -0.03
C GLU A 223 -9.34 9.86 0.19
N ASP A 224 -9.12 8.79 -0.58
CA ASP A 224 -9.85 7.54 -0.41
C ASP A 224 -9.53 6.85 0.91
N VAL A 225 -8.25 6.82 1.29
CA VAL A 225 -7.82 6.28 2.59
C VAL A 225 -8.39 7.11 3.72
N ARG A 226 -8.39 8.45 3.61
CA ARG A 226 -9.02 9.32 4.61
C ARG A 226 -10.48 8.92 4.84
N ARG A 227 -11.29 8.97 3.78
CA ARG A 227 -12.73 8.73 3.85
C ARG A 227 -13.09 7.30 4.26
N ARG A 228 -12.40 6.31 3.68
CA ARG A 228 -12.82 4.90 3.78
C ARG A 228 -12.14 4.13 4.90
N VAL A 229 -10.98 4.59 5.36
CA VAL A 229 -10.16 3.88 6.37
C VAL A 229 -10.00 4.71 7.62
N VAL A 230 -9.49 5.94 7.51
CA VAL A 230 -9.16 6.78 8.67
C VAL A 230 -10.42 7.25 9.39
N ASP A 231 -11.43 7.72 8.67
CA ASP A 231 -12.66 8.21 9.29
C ASP A 231 -13.40 7.08 10.01
N ARG A 232 -13.43 5.87 9.43
CA ARG A 232 -13.98 4.67 10.10
C ARG A 232 -13.16 4.26 11.31
N PHE A 233 -11.83 4.38 11.24
CA PHE A 233 -10.95 4.11 12.37
C PHE A 233 -11.24 5.06 13.53
N ILE A 234 -11.34 6.37 13.25
CA ILE A 234 -11.69 7.39 14.24
C ILE A 234 -13.09 7.14 14.80
N GLY A 235 -14.10 6.94 13.94
CA GLY A 235 -15.48 6.67 14.33
C GLY A 235 -15.59 5.46 15.26
N GLY A 236 -14.90 4.36 14.93
CA GLY A 236 -14.90 3.16 15.77
C GLY A 236 -14.36 3.44 17.19
N TYR A 237 -13.27 4.21 17.33
CA TYR A 237 -12.76 4.59 18.65
C TYR A 237 -13.67 5.57 19.39
N THR A 238 -14.35 6.46 18.67
CA THR A 238 -15.37 7.35 19.25
C THR A 238 -16.57 6.57 19.81
N GLU A 239 -16.91 5.45 19.19
CA GLU A 239 -17.99 4.54 19.62
C GLU A 239 -17.53 3.49 20.64
N GLY A 240 -16.26 3.49 21.06
CA GLY A 240 -15.73 2.52 22.03
C GLY A 240 -15.41 1.14 21.44
N THR A 241 -15.26 1.03 20.12
CA THR A 241 -14.78 -0.18 19.42
C THR A 241 -13.30 -0.06 19.03
N THR A 242 -12.68 -1.15 18.60
CA THR A 242 -11.29 -1.20 18.14
C THR A 242 -11.24 -1.70 16.68
N PRO A 243 -11.41 -0.81 15.69
CA PRO A 243 -11.38 -1.18 14.27
C PRO A 243 -9.99 -1.64 13.80
N ASN A 244 -9.95 -2.53 12.81
CA ASN A 244 -8.72 -2.92 12.11
C ASN A 244 -8.62 -2.21 10.74
N PRO A 245 -7.86 -1.10 10.62
CA PRO A 245 -7.81 -0.33 9.39
C PRO A 245 -7.03 -1.02 8.26
N CYS A 246 -6.14 -1.96 8.57
CA CYS A 246 -5.34 -2.65 7.54
C CYS A 246 -6.19 -3.58 6.67
N ILE A 247 -7.14 -4.29 7.29
CA ILE A 247 -8.08 -5.18 6.58
C ILE A 247 -8.97 -4.35 5.66
N LEU A 248 -9.49 -3.22 6.14
CA LEU A 248 -10.26 -2.28 5.31
C LEU A 248 -9.41 -1.75 4.16
N CYS A 249 -8.23 -1.21 4.44
CA CYS A 249 -7.37 -0.63 3.42
C CYS A 249 -7.00 -1.64 2.31
N ASN A 250 -6.59 -2.86 2.68
CA ASN A 250 -6.24 -3.89 1.72
C ASN A 250 -7.47 -4.42 0.95
N GLY A 251 -8.58 -4.67 1.64
CA GLY A 251 -9.79 -5.25 1.03
C GLY A 251 -10.57 -4.29 0.14
N GLU A 252 -10.52 -2.98 0.43
CA GLU A 252 -11.45 -2.02 -0.17
C GLU A 252 -10.79 -0.93 -1.03
N VAL A 253 -9.53 -0.56 -0.76
CA VAL A 253 -8.92 0.66 -1.32
C VAL A 253 -7.64 0.34 -2.08
N ARG A 254 -6.61 -0.08 -1.34
CA ARG A 254 -5.24 -0.13 -1.83
C ARG A 254 -5.05 -1.14 -2.96
N LEU A 255 -5.41 -2.40 -2.73
CA LEU A 255 -5.10 -3.46 -3.70
C LEU A 255 -5.98 -3.37 -4.94
N ALA A 256 -7.26 -2.99 -4.79
CA ALA A 256 -8.15 -2.75 -5.93
C ALA A 256 -7.60 -1.65 -6.85
N ALA A 257 -7.20 -0.49 -6.30
CA ALA A 257 -6.67 0.61 -7.09
C ALA A 257 -5.31 0.28 -7.75
N MET A 258 -4.48 -0.51 -7.09
CA MET A 258 -3.22 -1.00 -7.68
C MET A 258 -3.44 -2.04 -8.77
N ILE A 259 -4.46 -2.91 -8.64
CA ILE A 259 -4.85 -3.86 -9.68
C ILE A 259 -5.33 -3.08 -10.91
N ASP A 260 -6.22 -2.10 -10.74
CA ASP A 260 -6.69 -1.24 -11.84
C ASP A 260 -5.53 -0.59 -12.60
N LEU A 261 -4.60 0.05 -11.89
CA LEU A 261 -3.41 0.61 -12.52
C LEU A 261 -2.53 -0.46 -13.19
N ALA A 262 -2.39 -1.65 -12.58
CA ALA A 262 -1.68 -2.77 -13.18
C ALA A 262 -2.30 -3.16 -14.55
N GLU A 263 -3.63 -3.19 -14.66
CA GLU A 263 -4.30 -3.48 -15.94
C GLU A 263 -4.02 -2.39 -16.98
N ARG A 264 -4.09 -1.11 -16.57
CA ARG A 264 -3.86 0.05 -17.45
C ARG A 264 -2.42 0.15 -17.95
N VAL A 265 -1.43 -0.40 -17.23
CA VAL A 265 -0.04 -0.55 -17.72
C VAL A 265 0.18 -1.85 -18.50
N GLY A 266 -0.86 -2.66 -18.69
CA GLY A 266 -0.80 -3.93 -19.42
C GLY A 266 -0.19 -5.08 -18.64
N ALA A 267 -0.14 -4.99 -17.31
CA ALA A 267 0.29 -6.08 -16.45
C ALA A 267 -0.85 -7.09 -16.23
N GLU A 268 -0.52 -8.38 -16.32
CA GLU A 268 -1.49 -9.46 -16.11
C GLU A 268 -1.83 -9.62 -14.62
N ARG A 269 -0.84 -9.41 -13.74
CA ARG A 269 -0.99 -9.56 -12.30
C ARG A 269 -0.27 -8.46 -11.54
N LEU A 270 -0.80 -8.14 -10.36
CA LEU A 270 -0.15 -7.38 -9.31
C LEU A 270 0.51 -8.34 -8.30
N LEU A 271 1.84 -8.31 -8.23
CA LEU A 271 2.62 -9.01 -7.24
C LEU A 271 2.81 -8.13 -6.01
N THR A 272 2.72 -8.73 -4.82
CA THR A 272 2.96 -8.00 -3.57
C THR A 272 3.94 -8.77 -2.68
N GLY A 273 4.65 -8.06 -1.81
CA GLY A 273 5.53 -8.67 -0.81
C GLY A 273 4.78 -9.27 0.40
N HIS A 274 3.49 -9.60 0.27
CA HIS A 274 2.75 -10.23 1.36
C HIS A 274 3.05 -11.72 1.46
N TYR A 275 3.04 -12.23 2.69
CA TYR A 275 3.15 -13.65 2.99
C TYR A 275 1.74 -14.24 3.14
N ALA A 276 1.20 -14.79 2.06
CA ALA A 276 -0.08 -15.50 2.01
C ALA A 276 -0.11 -16.43 0.81
N ARG A 277 -0.98 -17.45 0.82
CA ARG A 277 -1.19 -18.36 -0.32
C ARG A 277 -2.47 -18.00 -1.06
N ILE A 278 -2.49 -18.28 -2.36
CA ILE A 278 -3.71 -18.39 -3.15
C ILE A 278 -3.86 -19.86 -3.49
N VAL A 279 -4.99 -20.45 -3.14
CA VAL A 279 -5.30 -21.86 -3.38
C VAL A 279 -6.63 -21.98 -4.11
N GLU A 280 -6.75 -22.98 -4.98
CA GLU A 280 -7.99 -23.34 -5.67
C GLU A 280 -8.59 -24.55 -4.95
N ASP A 281 -9.89 -24.51 -4.64
CA ASP A 281 -10.60 -25.63 -3.99
C ASP A 281 -11.69 -26.26 -4.89
N GLY A 282 -11.72 -25.89 -6.18
CA GLY A 282 -12.72 -26.31 -7.16
C GLY A 282 -13.83 -25.29 -7.41
N ASP A 283 -14.16 -24.45 -6.42
CA ASP A 283 -15.17 -23.38 -6.52
C ASP A 283 -14.55 -22.00 -6.84
N GLY A 284 -13.24 -21.96 -7.02
CA GLY A 284 -12.43 -20.78 -7.36
C GLY A 284 -11.37 -20.46 -6.31
N PRO A 285 -10.60 -19.37 -6.50
CA PRO A 285 -9.48 -19.05 -5.65
C PRO A 285 -9.91 -18.61 -4.25
N LEU A 286 -9.14 -18.98 -3.24
CA LEU A 286 -9.22 -18.52 -1.86
C LEU A 286 -7.84 -18.11 -1.36
N LEU A 287 -7.82 -17.20 -0.38
CA LEU A 287 -6.62 -16.95 0.40
C LEU A 287 -6.40 -18.09 1.39
N ALA A 288 -5.15 -18.46 1.60
CA ALA A 288 -4.76 -19.39 2.65
C ALA A 288 -3.56 -18.85 3.43
N ALA A 289 -3.37 -19.38 4.65
CA ALA A 289 -2.24 -19.05 5.49
C ALA A 289 -0.91 -19.33 4.76
N ALA A 290 0.08 -18.46 4.98
CA ALA A 290 1.44 -18.66 4.45
C ALA A 290 2.10 -19.93 5.02
N ALA A 291 3.18 -20.37 4.36
CA ALA A 291 4.06 -21.42 4.88
C ALA A 291 4.73 -20.98 6.19
N ASP A 292 5.28 -19.77 6.23
CA ASP A 292 5.82 -19.15 7.45
C ASP A 292 4.68 -18.60 8.34
N LYS A 293 4.29 -19.39 9.35
CA LYS A 293 3.24 -19.00 10.32
C LYS A 293 3.59 -17.78 11.17
N ALA A 294 4.88 -17.45 11.33
CA ALA A 294 5.30 -16.27 12.09
C ALA A 294 5.13 -14.97 11.28
N LYS A 295 5.10 -15.08 9.95
CA LYS A 295 4.93 -13.96 9.02
C LYS A 295 3.61 -13.97 8.26
N ASP A 296 2.78 -15.00 8.44
CA ASP A 296 1.45 -15.12 7.83
C ASP A 296 0.63 -13.82 7.92
N GLN A 297 0.39 -13.22 6.76
CA GLN A 297 -0.37 -11.99 6.58
C GLN A 297 -1.77 -12.22 6.00
N SER A 298 -2.20 -13.47 5.82
CA SER A 298 -3.52 -13.82 5.29
C SER A 298 -4.67 -13.13 6.05
N TYR A 299 -4.55 -12.99 7.37
CA TYR A 299 -5.52 -12.26 8.20
C TYR A 299 -5.69 -10.79 7.77
N MET A 300 -4.62 -10.09 7.39
CA MET A 300 -4.68 -8.69 6.95
C MET A 300 -5.23 -8.54 5.52
N LEU A 301 -5.36 -9.66 4.81
CA LEU A 301 -5.88 -9.77 3.46
C LEU A 301 -7.27 -10.42 3.43
N ALA A 302 -7.81 -10.82 4.58
CA ALA A 302 -9.02 -11.66 4.67
C ALA A 302 -10.27 -11.05 4.04
N ALA A 303 -10.31 -9.72 3.88
CA ALA A 303 -11.41 -9.02 3.21
C ALA A 303 -11.20 -8.81 1.71
N LEU A 304 -10.18 -9.43 1.11
CA LEU A 304 -10.02 -9.42 -0.33
C LEU A 304 -11.13 -10.24 -1.01
N PRO A 305 -11.84 -9.67 -1.98
CA PRO A 305 -12.79 -10.42 -2.80
C PRO A 305 -12.06 -11.54 -3.58
N PRO A 306 -12.57 -12.78 -3.60
CA PRO A 306 -11.99 -13.89 -4.36
C PRO A 306 -11.74 -13.57 -5.83
N GLU A 307 -12.58 -12.72 -6.42
CA GLU A 307 -12.51 -12.31 -7.83
C GLU A 307 -11.21 -11.53 -8.14
N LEU A 308 -10.62 -10.86 -7.14
CA LEU A 308 -9.34 -10.16 -7.29
C LEU A 308 -8.13 -11.09 -7.18
N LEU A 309 -8.29 -12.29 -6.60
CA LEU A 309 -7.16 -13.19 -6.34
C LEU A 309 -6.50 -13.69 -7.64
N GLY A 310 -7.28 -13.88 -8.71
CA GLY A 310 -6.73 -14.24 -10.02
C GLY A 310 -5.80 -13.16 -10.63
N ARG A 311 -5.93 -11.92 -10.17
CA ARG A 311 -5.09 -10.77 -10.59
C ARG A 311 -3.93 -10.51 -9.62
N LEU A 312 -3.78 -11.29 -8.55
CA LEU A 312 -2.76 -11.12 -7.52
C LEU A 312 -1.70 -12.21 -7.57
N GLY A 313 -0.53 -11.92 -7.00
CA GLY A 313 0.50 -12.91 -6.73
C GLY A 313 1.32 -12.56 -5.49
N PHE A 314 1.83 -13.60 -4.83
CA PHE A 314 2.62 -13.50 -3.61
C PHE A 314 3.95 -14.25 -3.80
N PRO A 315 4.98 -13.62 -4.41
CA PRO A 315 6.23 -14.31 -4.75
C PRO A 315 7.02 -14.83 -3.53
N LEU A 316 6.76 -14.30 -2.34
CA LEU A 316 7.50 -14.63 -1.11
C LEU A 316 6.87 -15.76 -0.30
N THR A 317 5.78 -16.35 -0.80
CA THR A 317 4.92 -17.30 -0.08
C THR A 317 5.66 -18.48 0.55
N GLU A 318 6.61 -19.05 -0.19
CA GLU A 318 7.36 -20.24 0.20
C GLU A 318 8.70 -19.88 0.86
N LEU A 319 9.01 -18.58 0.98
CA LEU A 319 10.26 -18.10 1.56
C LEU A 319 10.04 -17.69 3.01
N THR A 320 11.02 -17.95 3.84
CA THR A 320 11.11 -17.38 5.19
C THR A 320 11.69 -15.97 5.14
N LYS A 321 11.42 -15.16 6.17
CA LYS A 321 11.98 -13.80 6.25
C LYS A 321 13.52 -13.73 6.18
N PRO A 322 14.28 -14.63 6.83
CA PRO A 322 15.73 -14.69 6.68
C PRO A 322 16.19 -14.91 5.22
N GLU A 323 15.56 -15.83 4.49
CA GLU A 323 15.89 -16.10 3.08
C GLU A 323 15.64 -14.88 2.20
N VAL A 324 14.53 -14.16 2.42
CA VAL A 324 14.25 -12.89 1.72
C VAL A 324 15.35 -11.86 1.95
N ARG A 325 15.85 -11.72 3.20
CA ARG A 325 16.94 -10.79 3.50
C ARG A 325 18.26 -11.22 2.83
N GLU A 326 18.52 -12.52 2.75
CA GLU A 326 19.70 -13.06 2.08
C GLU A 326 19.66 -12.78 0.57
N ILE A 327 18.51 -12.98 -0.09
CA ILE A 327 18.33 -12.64 -1.51
C ILE A 327 18.61 -11.15 -1.73
N ALA A 328 18.07 -10.27 -0.89
CA ALA A 328 18.30 -8.83 -0.99
C ALA A 328 19.79 -8.45 -0.80
N ALA A 329 20.49 -9.11 0.13
CA ALA A 329 21.90 -8.87 0.38
C ALA A 329 22.79 -9.32 -0.78
N ARG A 330 22.50 -10.50 -1.38
CA ARG A 330 23.22 -11.00 -2.56
C ARG A 330 23.13 -10.06 -3.76
N HIS A 331 22.03 -9.34 -3.88
CA HIS A 331 21.79 -8.35 -4.94
C HIS A 331 22.24 -6.92 -4.58
N GLY A 332 22.94 -6.74 -3.45
CA GLY A 332 23.45 -5.43 -3.05
C GLY A 332 22.36 -4.40 -2.72
N LEU A 333 21.14 -4.84 -2.40
CA LEU A 333 20.05 -3.92 -2.09
C LEU A 333 20.26 -3.26 -0.72
N ALA A 334 20.32 -1.93 -0.69
CA ALA A 334 20.46 -1.16 0.55
C ALA A 334 19.34 -1.45 1.57
N VAL A 335 18.16 -1.86 1.10
CA VAL A 335 17.00 -2.20 1.95
C VAL A 335 17.15 -3.53 2.70
N ALA A 336 18.16 -4.36 2.41
CA ALA A 336 18.34 -5.66 3.06
C ALA A 336 18.42 -5.59 4.60
N ARG A 337 18.95 -4.47 5.12
CA ARG A 337 19.11 -4.22 6.57
C ARG A 337 18.04 -3.27 7.15
N LYS A 338 17.12 -2.78 6.32
CA LYS A 338 16.09 -1.83 6.76
C LYS A 338 15.12 -2.53 7.72
N ALA A 339 14.83 -1.87 8.84
CA ALA A 339 13.84 -2.35 9.79
C ALA A 339 12.44 -2.36 9.17
N GLU A 340 11.60 -3.32 9.58
CA GLU A 340 10.21 -3.37 9.14
C GLU A 340 9.39 -2.30 9.86
N SER A 341 8.47 -1.66 9.14
CA SER A 341 7.45 -0.81 9.78
C SER A 341 6.49 -1.71 10.57
N GLN A 342 6.25 -1.39 11.84
CA GLN A 342 5.41 -2.18 12.76
C GLN A 342 4.16 -1.42 13.22
N ASP A 343 3.96 -0.16 12.81
CA ASP A 343 2.82 0.66 13.21
C ASP A 343 1.86 0.90 12.05
N LEU A 344 0.65 1.38 12.34
CA LEU A 344 -0.32 1.77 11.31
C LEU A 344 0.28 2.88 10.44
N CYS A 345 0.15 2.75 9.11
CA CYS A 345 0.82 3.63 8.16
C CYS A 345 0.54 5.12 8.38
N PHE A 346 -0.71 5.47 8.71
CA PHE A 346 -1.14 6.86 8.91
C PHE A 346 -0.83 7.42 10.31
N LEU A 347 -0.34 6.61 11.26
CA LEU A 347 0.05 7.14 12.59
C LEU A 347 1.39 7.88 12.54
N ALA A 348 2.24 7.61 11.53
CA ALA A 348 3.49 8.33 11.27
C ALA A 348 4.35 8.60 12.54
N GLY A 349 4.44 7.60 13.42
CA GLY A 349 5.25 7.67 14.65
C GLY A 349 4.70 8.54 15.79
N GLN A 350 3.48 9.09 15.66
CA GLN A 350 2.81 9.90 16.69
C GLN A 350 2.06 9.05 17.72
N GLY A 351 1.89 7.77 17.42
CA GLY A 351 1.10 6.82 18.19
C GLY A 351 -0.41 7.09 18.13
N LYS A 352 -1.20 6.06 18.45
CA LYS A 352 -2.68 6.11 18.42
C LYS A 352 -3.26 7.31 19.18
N ARG A 353 -2.80 7.56 20.41
CA ARG A 353 -3.37 8.60 21.30
C ARG A 353 -3.21 10.00 20.71
N GLY A 354 -2.01 10.31 20.20
CA GLY A 354 -1.72 11.59 19.56
C GLY A 354 -2.56 11.78 18.30
N PHE A 355 -2.70 10.73 17.50
CA PHE A 355 -3.49 10.74 16.28
C PHE A 355 -4.99 10.98 16.55
N LEU A 356 -5.61 10.20 17.44
CA LEU A 356 -7.03 10.33 17.77
C LEU A 356 -7.37 11.71 18.37
N ARG A 357 -6.46 12.28 19.16
CA ARG A 357 -6.63 13.63 19.71
C ARG A 357 -6.65 14.70 18.61
N ARG A 358 -5.72 14.62 17.65
CA ARG A 358 -5.60 15.61 16.57
C ARG A 358 -6.72 15.49 15.54
N HIS A 359 -6.94 14.27 15.04
CA HIS A 359 -7.82 14.04 13.89
C HIS A 359 -9.24 13.67 14.29
N GLY A 360 -9.42 13.01 15.44
CA GLY A 360 -10.74 12.58 15.92
C GLY A 360 -11.38 13.50 16.95
N GLY A 361 -10.68 14.55 17.40
CA GLY A 361 -11.16 15.42 18.48
C GLY A 361 -11.35 14.71 19.83
N LEU A 362 -10.85 13.48 19.97
CA LEU A 362 -10.92 12.66 21.18
C LEU A 362 -9.92 13.21 22.20
N ARG A 363 -10.34 14.26 22.92
CA ARG A 363 -9.55 14.91 23.97
C ARG A 363 -9.53 14.07 25.23
N GLU A 364 -8.52 14.31 26.06
CA GLU A 364 -8.44 13.70 27.38
C GLU A 364 -9.64 14.14 28.22
N ARG A 365 -10.43 13.16 28.69
CA ARG A 365 -11.55 13.34 29.59
C ARG A 365 -11.45 12.33 30.72
N ASP A 366 -11.51 12.82 31.95
CA ASP A 366 -11.53 11.98 33.13
C ASP A 366 -12.71 10.99 33.07
N GLY A 367 -12.40 9.72 33.30
CA GLY A 367 -13.35 8.61 33.31
C GLY A 367 -13.04 7.64 34.46
N ALA A 368 -14.04 6.85 34.85
CA ALA A 368 -13.91 5.88 35.94
C ALA A 368 -13.47 4.51 35.42
N ILE A 369 -12.50 3.90 36.10
CA ILE A 369 -12.20 2.48 35.95
C ILE A 369 -13.02 1.75 37.03
N VAL A 370 -13.87 0.83 36.63
CA VAL A 370 -14.81 0.11 37.51
C VAL A 370 -14.61 -1.39 37.42
N ASP A 371 -14.93 -2.13 38.48
CA ASP A 371 -15.05 -3.59 38.40
C ASP A 371 -16.41 -4.05 37.85
N SER A 372 -16.59 -5.36 37.68
CA SER A 372 -17.85 -5.97 37.24
C SER A 372 -19.04 -5.73 38.19
N ALA A 373 -18.80 -5.31 39.44
CA ALA A 373 -19.83 -4.91 40.39
C ALA A 373 -20.11 -3.39 40.37
N GLY A 374 -19.44 -2.64 39.47
CA GLY A 374 -19.58 -1.19 39.34
C GLY A 374 -18.80 -0.38 40.38
N ARG A 375 -17.94 -1.02 41.19
CA ARG A 375 -17.11 -0.30 42.18
C ARG A 375 -15.95 0.38 41.47
N THR A 376 -15.78 1.68 41.72
CA THR A 376 -14.66 2.45 41.18
C THR A 376 -13.33 1.99 41.79
N LEU A 377 -12.41 1.56 40.93
CA LEU A 377 -11.06 1.14 41.31
C LEU A 377 -10.00 2.20 40.96
N GLY A 378 -10.31 3.13 40.05
CA GLY A 378 -9.38 4.15 39.62
C GLY A 378 -9.96 5.11 38.59
N ARG A 379 -9.10 5.88 37.94
CA ARG A 379 -9.45 6.85 36.90
C ARG A 379 -8.56 6.70 35.68
N HIS A 380 -9.08 7.11 34.53
CA HIS A 380 -8.35 7.17 33.27
C HIS A 380 -8.66 8.48 32.53
N ARG A 381 -7.93 8.75 31.43
CA ARG A 381 -8.03 9.99 30.66
C ARG A 381 -8.86 9.88 29.38
N GLY A 382 -9.63 8.81 29.22
CA GLY A 382 -10.45 8.55 28.04
C GLY A 382 -10.56 7.07 27.73
N HIS A 383 -11.76 6.62 27.34
CA HIS A 383 -12.02 5.21 27.06
C HIS A 383 -11.27 4.70 25.81
N HIS A 384 -11.02 5.58 24.83
CA HIS A 384 -10.35 5.27 23.55
C HIS A 384 -8.88 4.81 23.70
N ASP A 385 -8.30 4.96 24.89
CA ASP A 385 -6.99 4.44 25.24
C ASP A 385 -6.98 2.94 25.54
N PHE A 386 -8.15 2.36 25.75
CA PHE A 386 -8.33 0.98 26.18
C PHE A 386 -8.95 0.14 25.06
N THR A 387 -8.56 -1.13 25.01
CA THR A 387 -9.13 -2.15 24.13
C THR A 387 -9.50 -3.36 24.96
N VAL A 388 -10.64 -3.99 24.69
CA VAL A 388 -11.06 -5.23 25.34
C VAL A 388 -9.95 -6.30 25.28
N GLY A 389 -9.66 -6.93 26.42
CA GLY A 389 -8.55 -7.85 26.60
C GLY A 389 -7.19 -7.19 26.93
N GLN A 390 -7.10 -5.86 26.98
CA GLN A 390 -5.89 -5.16 27.42
C GLN A 390 -5.60 -5.43 28.89
N ARG A 391 -4.34 -5.79 29.20
CA ARG A 391 -3.83 -5.97 30.58
C ARG A 391 -2.94 -4.83 31.04
N ARG A 392 -2.04 -4.36 30.17
CA ARG A 392 -1.03 -3.36 30.52
C ARG A 392 -1.61 -1.96 30.43
N GLY A 393 -1.12 -1.04 31.27
CA GLY A 393 -1.51 0.37 31.23
C GLY A 393 -2.89 0.69 31.81
N ILE A 394 -3.49 -0.22 32.58
CA ILE A 394 -4.76 0.04 33.29
C ILE A 394 -4.58 1.05 34.43
N GLY A 395 -3.44 1.01 35.13
CA GLY A 395 -3.14 1.97 36.20
C GLY A 395 -3.90 1.72 37.52
N VAL A 396 -4.44 0.52 37.71
CA VAL A 396 -5.12 0.09 38.94
C VAL A 396 -4.30 -1.02 39.60
N ALA A 397 -4.08 -0.91 40.92
CA ALA A 397 -3.47 -1.96 41.72
C ALA A 397 -4.55 -2.93 42.20
N ALA A 398 -4.35 -4.23 41.97
CA ALA A 398 -5.25 -5.28 42.40
C ALA A 398 -4.46 -6.54 42.80
N PRO A 399 -5.01 -7.41 43.67
CA PRO A 399 -4.35 -8.65 44.11
C PRO A 399 -4.06 -9.61 42.95
N GLU A 400 -4.89 -9.56 41.91
CA GLU A 400 -4.77 -10.38 40.71
C GLU A 400 -4.68 -9.52 39.45
N ALA A 401 -4.26 -10.12 38.34
CA ALA A 401 -4.12 -9.41 37.07
C ALA A 401 -5.49 -9.05 36.49
N LEU A 402 -5.75 -7.75 36.34
CA LEU A 402 -6.95 -7.22 35.71
C LEU A 402 -6.80 -7.05 34.19
N TYR A 403 -7.91 -7.18 33.50
CA TYR A 403 -8.05 -6.99 32.07
C TYR A 403 -9.27 -6.12 31.77
N VAL A 404 -9.21 -5.33 30.70
CA VAL A 404 -10.36 -4.55 30.21
C VAL A 404 -11.43 -5.50 29.68
N LEU A 405 -12.59 -5.54 30.34
CA LEU A 405 -13.76 -6.33 29.95
C LEU A 405 -14.62 -5.59 28.92
N ALA A 406 -14.83 -4.29 29.13
CA ALA A 406 -15.67 -3.44 28.29
C ALA A 406 -15.24 -1.98 28.38
N THR A 407 -15.62 -1.21 27.36
CA THR A 407 -15.45 0.25 27.30
C THR A 407 -16.78 0.88 26.95
N ASP A 408 -17.19 1.92 27.68
CA ASP A 408 -18.39 2.71 27.39
C ASP A 408 -17.97 4.13 27.01
N ALA A 409 -18.19 4.48 25.75
CA ALA A 409 -17.85 5.79 25.22
C ALA A 409 -18.73 6.92 25.78
N THR A 410 -20.01 6.64 26.00
CA THR A 410 -21.01 7.60 26.47
C THR A 410 -20.74 7.96 27.93
N ALA A 411 -20.64 6.95 28.79
CA ALA A 411 -20.35 7.11 30.21
C ALA A 411 -18.88 7.43 30.50
N ASN A 412 -17.99 7.24 29.53
CA ASN A 412 -16.53 7.31 29.70
C ASN A 412 -16.00 6.35 30.76
N THR A 413 -16.51 5.12 30.79
CA THR A 413 -16.11 4.13 31.80
C THR A 413 -15.37 2.96 31.18
N VAL A 414 -14.43 2.41 31.93
CA VAL A 414 -13.68 1.20 31.56
C VAL A 414 -13.95 0.14 32.63
N THR A 415 -14.62 -0.94 32.24
CA THR A 415 -14.86 -2.08 33.14
C THR A 415 -13.68 -3.03 33.08
N VAL A 416 -13.16 -3.41 34.23
CA VAL A 416 -12.03 -4.34 34.36
C VAL A 416 -12.36 -5.52 35.27
N GLY A 417 -11.74 -6.66 35.00
CA GLY A 417 -11.95 -7.87 35.78
C GLY A 417 -10.89 -8.93 35.48
N THR A 418 -11.16 -10.14 35.93
CA THR A 418 -10.27 -11.28 35.79
C THR A 418 -10.22 -11.79 34.34
N ARG A 419 -9.23 -12.64 34.05
CA ARG A 419 -9.15 -13.31 32.74
C ARG A 419 -10.36 -14.21 32.46
N ALA A 420 -10.90 -14.87 33.49
CA ALA A 420 -12.04 -15.77 33.35
C ALA A 420 -13.30 -15.02 32.90
N GLU A 421 -13.50 -13.78 33.38
CA GLU A 421 -14.63 -12.94 32.98
C GLU A 421 -14.58 -12.47 31.51
N LEU A 422 -13.40 -12.54 30.88
CA LEU A 422 -13.24 -12.24 29.46
C LEU A 422 -13.61 -13.41 28.53
N GLU A 423 -13.71 -14.61 29.08
CA GLU A 423 -13.86 -15.81 28.27
C GLU A 423 -15.23 -15.84 27.60
N LYS A 424 -15.20 -15.93 26.27
CA LYS A 424 -16.39 -16.14 25.44
C LYS A 424 -16.29 -17.51 24.79
N ARG A 425 -17.43 -18.18 24.67
CA ARG A 425 -17.59 -19.43 23.90
C ARG A 425 -18.42 -19.26 22.64
N SER A 426 -19.03 -18.08 22.45
CA SER A 426 -19.73 -17.71 21.24
C SER A 426 -19.46 -16.24 20.94
N VAL A 427 -19.36 -15.89 19.67
CA VAL A 427 -19.04 -14.53 19.19
C VAL A 427 -20.05 -14.13 18.12
N ARG A 428 -20.79 -13.05 18.36
CA ARG A 428 -21.62 -12.43 17.33
C ARG A 428 -20.73 -11.66 16.36
N VAL A 429 -20.85 -11.97 15.08
CA VAL A 429 -20.13 -11.30 13.99
C VAL A 429 -21.15 -10.66 13.07
N ARG A 430 -20.92 -9.41 12.66
CA ARG A 430 -21.75 -8.64 11.73
C ARG A 430 -21.03 -8.38 10.42
N ASP A 431 -21.79 -7.94 9.41
CA ASP A 431 -21.27 -7.62 8.08
C ASP A 431 -20.47 -8.78 7.48
N VAL A 432 -21.01 -10.00 7.63
CA VAL A 432 -20.30 -11.23 7.29
C VAL A 432 -20.32 -11.44 5.78
N VAL A 433 -19.17 -11.80 5.24
CA VAL A 433 -19.01 -12.27 3.86
C VAL A 433 -18.49 -13.70 3.93
N LEU A 434 -19.26 -14.63 3.36
CA LEU A 434 -18.89 -16.03 3.20
C LEU A 434 -18.56 -16.30 1.72
N HIS A 435 -17.35 -16.80 1.46
CA HIS A 435 -16.88 -17.23 0.14
C HIS A 435 -17.24 -18.69 -0.15
N ARG A 436 -17.49 -19.49 0.89
CA ARG A 436 -18.04 -20.85 0.82
C ARG A 436 -19.23 -20.97 1.77
N ASP A 437 -19.93 -22.10 1.75
CA ASP A 437 -21.00 -22.34 2.72
C ASP A 437 -20.46 -22.29 4.16
N GLY A 438 -21.25 -21.76 5.09
CA GLY A 438 -20.91 -21.69 6.50
C GLY A 438 -20.63 -23.07 7.11
N SER A 439 -21.18 -24.15 6.55
CA SER A 439 -20.88 -25.51 6.97
C SER A 439 -19.42 -25.92 6.76
N ALA A 440 -18.67 -25.20 5.92
CA ALA A 440 -17.25 -25.43 5.70
C ALA A 440 -16.36 -24.83 6.81
N VAL A 441 -16.90 -23.94 7.64
CA VAL A 441 -16.12 -23.30 8.71
C VAL A 441 -15.80 -24.31 9.80
N ASP A 442 -14.51 -24.59 10.00
CA ASP A 442 -13.98 -25.44 11.07
C ASP A 442 -13.13 -24.66 12.08
N ALA A 443 -12.73 -23.43 11.75
CA ALA A 443 -11.90 -22.60 12.59
C ALA A 443 -12.16 -21.10 12.42
N VAL A 444 -11.80 -20.32 13.45
CA VAL A 444 -11.87 -18.85 13.44
C VAL A 444 -10.61 -18.22 14.02
N LYS A 445 -10.17 -17.12 13.42
CA LYS A 445 -9.09 -16.26 13.93
C LYS A 445 -9.67 -14.90 14.30
N LEU A 446 -9.64 -14.55 15.58
CA LEU A 446 -10.28 -13.35 16.15
C LEU A 446 -9.30 -12.18 16.36
N ARG A 447 -8.00 -12.41 16.14
CA ARG A 447 -6.94 -11.40 16.22
C ARG A 447 -5.76 -11.81 15.35
N TYR A 448 -5.05 -10.84 14.78
CA TYR A 448 -3.93 -11.09 13.87
C TYR A 448 -2.88 -12.08 14.39
N ARG A 449 -2.37 -11.85 15.61
CA ARG A 449 -1.34 -12.70 16.25
C ARG A 449 -1.91 -13.72 17.23
N SER A 450 -3.19 -14.09 17.11
CA SER A 450 -3.73 -15.24 17.85
C SER A 450 -3.64 -16.51 16.99
N ARG A 451 -3.65 -17.66 17.65
CA ARG A 451 -3.94 -18.92 16.96
C ARG A 451 -5.38 -18.93 16.44
N ALA A 452 -5.63 -19.72 15.40
CA ALA A 452 -6.99 -20.10 15.03
C ALA A 452 -7.56 -21.04 16.11
N LEU A 453 -8.85 -20.96 16.34
CA LEU A 453 -9.60 -21.80 17.28
C LEU A 453 -10.56 -22.68 16.50
N PRO A 454 -10.78 -23.94 16.90
CA PRO A 454 -11.91 -24.71 16.37
C PRO A 454 -13.20 -23.93 16.55
N ALA A 455 -14.00 -23.80 15.50
CA ALA A 455 -15.24 -23.06 15.53
C ALA A 455 -16.22 -23.53 14.46
N THR A 456 -17.50 -23.28 14.71
CA THR A 456 -18.59 -23.52 13.78
C THR A 456 -19.47 -22.29 13.69
N VAL A 457 -20.19 -22.11 12.59
CA VAL A 457 -21.14 -21.00 12.42
C VAL A 457 -22.55 -21.53 12.22
N SER A 458 -23.55 -20.72 12.55
CA SER A 458 -24.95 -21.01 12.20
C SER A 458 -25.09 -21.25 10.69
N ALA A 459 -25.93 -22.22 10.29
CA ALA A 459 -26.14 -22.58 8.89
C ALA A 459 -26.46 -21.36 8.02
N ALA A 460 -25.56 -21.06 7.09
CA ALA A 460 -25.63 -19.88 6.24
C ALA A 460 -24.95 -20.18 4.89
N GLY A 461 -25.64 -19.91 3.79
CA GLY A 461 -25.09 -20.11 2.45
C GLY A 461 -23.93 -19.16 2.12
N LYS A 462 -23.19 -19.43 1.04
CA LYS A 462 -22.24 -18.48 0.46
C LYS A 462 -22.91 -17.12 0.19
N GLY A 463 -22.23 -16.02 0.51
CA GLY A 463 -22.74 -14.66 0.25
C GLY A 463 -22.60 -13.71 1.43
N ARG A 464 -23.36 -12.61 1.40
CA ARG A 464 -23.36 -11.57 2.44
C ARG A 464 -24.47 -11.83 3.45
N HIS A 465 -24.15 -11.72 4.74
CA HIS A 465 -25.09 -11.88 5.85
C HIS A 465 -24.99 -10.70 6.82
N PRO A 466 -26.12 -10.19 7.35
CA PRO A 466 -26.09 -9.07 8.29
C PRO A 466 -25.37 -9.46 9.60
N SER A 467 -25.54 -10.69 10.06
CA SER A 467 -24.81 -11.23 11.21
C SER A 467 -24.87 -12.75 11.27
N LEU A 468 -23.87 -13.37 11.91
CA LEU A 468 -23.83 -14.79 12.29
C LEU A 468 -23.32 -14.92 13.73
N ASP A 469 -23.72 -15.99 14.40
CA ASP A 469 -23.09 -16.42 15.66
C ASP A 469 -22.02 -17.47 15.34
N VAL A 470 -20.83 -17.28 15.91
CA VAL A 470 -19.68 -18.18 15.79
C VAL A 470 -19.46 -18.89 17.12
N ASP A 471 -19.71 -20.19 17.15
CA ASP A 471 -19.51 -21.01 18.34
C ASP A 471 -18.08 -21.53 18.39
N LEU A 472 -17.40 -21.26 19.50
CA LEU A 472 -16.01 -21.61 19.72
C LEU A 472 -15.91 -22.97 20.42
N GLY A 473 -15.08 -23.86 19.88
CA GLY A 473 -14.77 -25.16 20.50
C GLY A 473 -14.12 -25.02 21.87
N GLU A 474 -13.47 -23.88 22.13
CA GLU A 474 -12.84 -23.55 23.40
C GLU A 474 -13.05 -22.07 23.76
N ALA A 475 -12.89 -21.76 25.04
CA ALA A 475 -13.02 -20.40 25.55
C ALA A 475 -11.92 -19.47 25.00
N PHE A 476 -12.29 -18.28 24.55
CA PHE A 476 -11.35 -17.25 24.12
C PHE A 476 -11.54 -15.94 24.89
N PRO A 477 -10.47 -15.41 25.52
CA PRO A 477 -10.55 -14.15 26.24
C PRO A 477 -10.27 -12.95 25.30
N GLY A 478 -11.00 -11.85 25.50
CA GLY A 478 -10.64 -10.56 24.89
C GLY A 478 -11.05 -10.42 23.43
N VAL A 479 -12.25 -10.91 23.10
CA VAL A 479 -12.96 -10.64 21.85
C VAL A 479 -13.27 -9.14 21.77
N ALA A 480 -12.52 -8.40 20.97
CA ALA A 480 -12.63 -6.95 20.92
C ALA A 480 -13.60 -6.51 19.80
N PRO A 481 -14.71 -5.82 20.13
CA PRO A 481 -15.62 -5.26 19.14
C PRO A 481 -14.89 -4.39 18.11
N GLY A 482 -15.29 -4.50 16.84
CA GLY A 482 -14.65 -3.81 15.72
C GLY A 482 -13.42 -4.51 15.13
N GLN A 483 -12.84 -5.51 15.79
CA GLN A 483 -11.86 -6.40 15.15
C GLN A 483 -12.55 -7.34 14.15
N THR A 484 -11.75 -7.99 13.31
CA THR A 484 -12.25 -8.91 12.28
C THR A 484 -12.20 -10.35 12.78
N ALA A 485 -13.31 -11.07 12.64
CA ALA A 485 -13.33 -12.52 12.72
C ALA A 485 -13.06 -13.08 11.32
N VAL A 486 -11.98 -13.85 11.18
CA VAL A 486 -11.63 -14.55 9.93
C VAL A 486 -12.07 -15.99 10.06
N LEU A 487 -13.00 -16.41 9.20
CA LEU A 487 -13.61 -17.73 9.19
C LEU A 487 -12.82 -18.64 8.24
N MET A 488 -12.48 -19.84 8.71
CA MET A 488 -11.50 -20.70 8.06
C MET A 488 -12.00 -22.12 7.87
N ALA A 489 -11.52 -22.76 6.81
CA ALA A 489 -11.60 -24.21 6.56
C ALA A 489 -10.16 -24.74 6.44
N GLY A 490 -9.67 -25.38 7.50
CA GLY A 490 -8.24 -25.68 7.66
C GLY A 490 -7.39 -24.40 7.60
N GLU A 491 -6.64 -24.22 6.52
CA GLU A 491 -5.81 -23.03 6.31
C GLU A 491 -6.43 -21.98 5.38
N GLN A 492 -7.57 -22.29 4.76
CA GLN A 492 -8.23 -21.45 3.76
C GLN A 492 -9.16 -20.46 4.44
N ILE A 493 -9.18 -19.21 3.97
CA ILE A 493 -10.12 -18.19 4.41
C ILE A 493 -11.40 -18.33 3.60
N VAL A 494 -12.43 -18.86 4.24
CA VAL A 494 -13.75 -19.09 3.62
C VAL A 494 -14.74 -17.97 3.95
N GLY A 495 -14.36 -17.02 4.80
CA GLY A 495 -15.14 -15.82 5.03
C GLY A 495 -14.53 -14.90 6.09
N HIS A 496 -15.18 -13.77 6.31
CA HIS A 496 -14.79 -12.81 7.32
C HIS A 496 -15.99 -11.98 7.78
N GLY A 497 -15.87 -11.30 8.91
CA GLY A 497 -16.83 -10.31 9.37
C GLY A 497 -16.30 -9.48 10.53
N THR A 498 -17.06 -8.50 10.98
CA THR A 498 -16.68 -7.62 12.09
C THR A 498 -17.26 -8.14 13.39
N ILE A 499 -16.45 -8.28 14.43
CA ILE A 499 -16.88 -8.65 15.77
C ILE A 499 -17.83 -7.56 16.30
N ALA A 500 -19.03 -7.96 16.70
CA ALA A 500 -20.04 -7.06 17.24
C ALA A 500 -19.70 -6.60 18.68
N ALA A 501 -20.37 -5.54 19.12
CA ALA A 501 -20.26 -4.99 20.48
C ALA A 501 -20.95 -5.88 21.52
#